data_AF-A0AAV7NIA0-F1
#
_entry.id   AF-A0AAV7NIA0-F1
#
_cell.length_a   1.000
_cell.length_b   1.000
_cell.length_c   1.000
_cell.angle_alpha   90.00
_cell.angle_beta   90.00
_cell.angle_gamma   90.00
#
_symmetry.space_group_name_H-M   'P 1'
#
loop_
_entity.id
_entity.type
_entity.pdbx_description
1 polymer ?
#
loop_
_entity_poly.entity_id
_entity_poly.type
_entity_poly.pdbx_seq_one_letter_code
_entity_poly.pdbx_strand_id
1 'polypeptide(L)'
;MGDTCLRSKSSFTPPSASIPVEILAFEQAVMKDINDIDPTSPRVFHNTTREEKKVLQDLANNTSRVSKPADKGGALVIQTIDNYRNERLRLLGDAQNYEKLQEDPTSFLKSKISSMVEQALAHN
;
A
#
# COMPACT_ATOMS: atom_id res chain seq x y z
N MET A 1 16.45 12.93 27.64
CA MET A 1 15.65 14.09 27.20
C MET A 1 16.00 14.39 25.76
N GLY A 2 15.35 13.70 24.83
CA GLY A 2 15.45 13.97 23.41
C GLY A 2 14.08 14.46 22.95
N ASP A 3 13.93 15.77 22.86
CA ASP A 3 12.68 16.41 22.47
C ASP A 3 12.20 15.87 21.12
N THR A 4 10.97 15.33 21.11
CA THR A 4 10.24 15.03 19.88
C THR A 4 10.07 16.34 19.11
N CYS A 5 10.87 16.56 18.06
CA CYS A 5 10.76 17.73 17.21
C CYS A 5 9.45 17.68 16.40
N LEU A 6 8.32 18.03 17.03
CA LEU A 6 7.12 18.42 16.31
C LEU A 6 7.45 19.73 15.57
N ARG A 7 7.74 19.59 14.28
CA ARG A 7 8.10 20.67 13.38
C ARG A 7 7.02 21.77 13.43
N SER A 8 7.44 23.03 13.60
CA SER A 8 6.53 24.18 13.59
C SER A 8 5.69 24.19 12.32
N LYS A 9 4.41 24.59 12.43
CA LYS A 9 3.52 24.73 11.28
C LYS A 9 4.18 25.65 10.25
N SER A 10 4.21 25.21 8.99
CA SER A 10 4.76 25.99 7.88
C SER A 10 4.05 27.35 7.79
N SER A 11 4.82 28.44 7.75
CA SER A 11 4.29 29.78 7.44
C SER A 11 4.30 30.07 5.94
N PHE A 12 4.41 29.04 5.11
CA PHE A 12 4.49 29.20 3.66
C PHE A 12 3.18 29.80 3.14
N THR A 13 3.25 31.07 2.78
CA THR A 13 2.29 31.74 1.90
C THR A 13 2.97 31.88 0.53
N PRO A 14 2.33 31.42 -0.57
CA PRO A 14 2.93 31.58 -1.89
C PRO A 14 3.16 33.08 -2.18
N PRO A 15 4.29 33.46 -2.81
CA PRO A 15 4.58 34.86 -3.12
C PRO A 15 3.45 35.49 -3.95
N SER A 16 2.98 36.66 -3.49
CA SER A 16 1.80 37.42 -3.99
C SER A 16 1.87 37.91 -5.45
N ALA A 17 2.92 37.58 -6.21
CA ALA A 17 3.08 38.05 -7.57
C ALA A 17 2.33 37.12 -8.54
N SER A 18 1.01 37.32 -8.61
CA SER A 18 0.03 36.60 -9.46
C SER A 18 -0.09 35.09 -9.18
N ILE A 19 -1.30 34.68 -8.79
CA ILE A 19 -1.64 33.26 -8.70
C ILE A 19 -1.49 32.66 -10.11
N PRO A 20 -0.66 31.62 -10.31
CA PRO A 20 -0.53 30.95 -11.59
C PRO A 20 -1.90 30.50 -12.12
N VAL A 21 -2.10 30.63 -13.43
CA VAL A 21 -3.38 30.31 -14.09
C VAL A 21 -3.82 28.87 -13.84
N GLU A 22 -2.86 27.97 -13.66
CA GLU A 22 -3.07 26.55 -13.34
C GLU A 22 -3.74 26.38 -11.97
N ILE A 23 -3.39 27.22 -11.00
CA ILE A 23 -3.99 27.18 -9.66
C ILE A 23 -5.43 27.70 -9.70
N LEU A 24 -5.69 28.78 -10.43
CA LEU A 24 -7.04 29.31 -10.62
C LEU A 24 -7.94 28.33 -11.39
N ALA A 25 -7.39 27.68 -12.43
CA ALA A 25 -8.10 26.65 -13.18
C ALA A 25 -8.44 25.43 -12.29
N PHE A 26 -7.49 25.02 -11.44
CA PHE A 26 -7.72 23.94 -10.48
C PHE A 26 -8.79 24.32 -9.45
N GLU A 27 -8.72 25.53 -8.89
CA GLU A 27 -9.73 26.04 -7.95
C GLU A 27 -11.13 26.03 -8.58
N GLN A 28 -11.26 26.52 -9.81
CA GLN A 28 -12.53 26.52 -10.54
C GLN A 28 -13.06 25.11 -10.80
N ALA A 29 -12.19 24.17 -11.18
CA ALA A 29 -12.56 22.77 -11.40
C ALA A 29 -13.08 22.12 -10.12
N VAL A 30 -12.37 22.30 -8.99
CA VAL A 30 -12.78 21.76 -7.68
C VAL A 30 -14.11 22.36 -7.24
N MET A 31 -14.30 23.68 -7.37
CA MET A 31 -15.55 24.33 -7.00
C MET A 31 -16.73 23.85 -7.85
N LYS A 32 -16.50 23.61 -9.14
CA LYS A 32 -17.51 23.01 -10.03
C LYS A 32 -17.85 21.59 -9.59
N ASP A 33 -16.86 20.76 -9.31
CA ASP A 33 -17.07 19.39 -8.86
C ASP A 33 -17.86 19.33 -7.54
N ILE A 34 -17.58 20.23 -6.58
CA ILE A 34 -18.33 20.34 -5.33
C ILE A 34 -19.79 20.69 -5.58
N ASN A 35 -20.07 21.63 -6.49
CA ASN A 35 -21.44 22.02 -6.84
C ASN A 35 -22.19 20.92 -7.60
N ASP A 36 -21.47 20.12 -8.39
CA ASP A 36 -22.02 19.01 -9.15
C ASP A 36 -22.22 17.75 -8.28
N ILE A 37 -21.56 17.65 -7.11
CA ILE A 37 -21.79 16.56 -6.16
C ILE A 37 -23.18 16.74 -5.53
N ASP A 38 -24.11 15.89 -5.95
CA ASP A 38 -25.37 15.65 -5.25
C ASP A 38 -25.08 14.68 -4.09
N PRO A 39 -25.14 15.12 -2.82
CA PRO A 39 -24.86 14.26 -1.67
C PRO A 39 -25.92 13.16 -1.47
N THR A 40 -27.07 13.25 -2.16
CA THR A 40 -28.16 12.27 -2.07
C THR A 40 -28.06 11.17 -3.14
N SER A 41 -27.24 11.37 -4.16
CA SER A 41 -27.03 10.42 -5.25
C SER A 41 -25.57 9.95 -5.25
N PRO A 42 -25.26 8.77 -4.66
CA PRO A 42 -23.92 8.23 -4.75
C PRO A 42 -23.59 7.96 -6.22
N ARG A 43 -22.75 8.81 -6.82
CA ARG A 43 -22.22 8.59 -8.16
C ARG A 43 -21.29 7.38 -8.12
N VAL A 44 -21.84 6.19 -8.34
CA VAL A 44 -21.06 4.96 -8.46
C VAL A 44 -20.42 4.93 -9.85
N PHE A 45 -19.24 5.53 -9.97
CA PHE A 45 -18.41 5.34 -11.15
C PHE A 45 -17.75 3.97 -11.05
N HIS A 46 -18.12 3.06 -11.94
CA HIS A 46 -17.37 1.82 -12.11
C HIS A 46 -16.11 2.11 -12.91
N ASN A 47 -14.96 1.84 -12.31
CA ASN A 47 -13.66 1.87 -12.98
C ASN A 47 -13.40 0.62 -13.86
N THR A 48 -14.41 -0.25 -14.00
CA THR A 48 -14.34 -1.52 -14.72
C THR A 48 -15.61 -1.74 -15.53
N THR A 49 -15.43 -2.17 -16.77
CA THR A 49 -16.48 -2.58 -17.71
C THR A 49 -17.13 -3.91 -17.29
N ARG A 50 -18.26 -4.27 -17.92
CA ARG A 50 -18.93 -5.56 -17.64
C ARG A 50 -18.07 -6.73 -18.10
N GLU A 51 -17.38 -6.56 -19.21
CA GLU A 51 -16.47 -7.50 -19.83
C GLU A 51 -15.27 -7.75 -18.90
N GLU A 52 -14.65 -6.68 -18.37
CA GLU A 52 -13.58 -6.80 -17.39
C GLU A 52 -14.04 -7.48 -16.11
N LYS A 53 -15.23 -7.14 -15.60
CA LYS A 53 -15.80 -7.84 -14.43
C LYS A 53 -16.01 -9.34 -14.70
N LYS A 54 -16.46 -9.70 -15.89
CA LYS A 54 -16.61 -11.11 -16.31
C LYS A 54 -15.26 -11.82 -16.37
N VAL A 55 -14.26 -11.20 -16.99
CA VAL A 55 -12.89 -11.74 -17.05
C VAL A 55 -12.30 -11.91 -15.65
N LEU A 56 -12.53 -10.97 -14.73
CA LEU A 56 -12.10 -11.07 -13.34
C LEU A 56 -12.81 -12.22 -12.60
N GLN A 57 -14.10 -12.43 -12.84
CA GLN A 57 -14.83 -13.58 -12.30
C GLN A 57 -14.31 -14.91 -12.84
N ASP A 58 -14.08 -15.00 -14.15
CA ASP A 58 -13.52 -16.18 -14.80
C ASP A 58 -12.10 -16.48 -14.28
N LEU A 59 -11.29 -15.43 -14.08
CA LEU A 59 -9.95 -15.55 -13.50
C LEU A 59 -9.99 -16.00 -12.04
N ALA A 60 -10.93 -15.49 -11.24
CA ALA A 60 -11.10 -15.87 -9.83
C ALA A 60 -11.53 -17.33 -9.68
N ASN A 61 -12.33 -17.85 -10.61
CA ASN A 61 -12.82 -19.24 -10.61
C ASN A 61 -11.81 -20.24 -11.17
N ASN A 62 -10.69 -19.79 -11.77
CA ASN A 62 -9.71 -20.66 -12.40
C ASN A 62 -8.73 -21.26 -11.38
N THR A 63 -8.89 -22.55 -11.05
CA THR A 63 -8.06 -23.28 -10.09
C THR A 63 -6.67 -23.69 -10.59
N SER A 64 -6.38 -23.53 -11.89
CA SER A 64 -5.04 -23.81 -12.44
C SER A 64 -4.01 -22.72 -12.12
N ARG A 65 -4.46 -21.59 -11.55
CA ARG A 65 -3.65 -20.43 -11.19
C ARG A 65 -3.85 -20.09 -9.72
N VAL A 66 -2.80 -19.55 -9.10
CA VAL A 66 -2.83 -19.13 -7.70
C VAL A 66 -2.76 -17.61 -7.65
N SER A 67 -3.84 -16.99 -7.17
CA SER A 67 -3.90 -15.56 -6.89
C SER A 67 -3.57 -15.34 -5.42
N LYS A 68 -2.47 -14.63 -5.12
CA LYS A 68 -2.13 -14.21 -3.76
C LYS A 68 -2.23 -12.69 -3.64
N PRO A 69 -2.72 -12.17 -2.50
CA PRO A 69 -2.63 -10.74 -2.24
C PRO A 69 -1.15 -10.32 -2.28
N ALA A 70 -0.91 -9.16 -2.88
CA ALA A 70 0.42 -8.58 -2.94
C ALA A 70 0.89 -8.25 -1.51
N ASP A 71 2.09 -8.68 -1.16
CA ASP A 71 2.72 -8.36 0.13
C ASP A 71 2.95 -6.84 0.28
N LYS A 72 3.23 -6.17 -0.83
CA LYS A 72 3.35 -4.71 -0.93
C LYS A 72 2.19 -4.21 -1.80
N GLY A 73 1.34 -3.35 -1.26
CA GLY A 73 0.12 -2.91 -1.93
C GLY A 73 0.36 -2.38 -3.34
N GLY A 74 -0.56 -2.68 -4.27
CA GLY A 74 -0.63 -2.06 -5.60
C GLY A 74 -0.45 -2.98 -6.82
N ALA A 75 -0.02 -4.24 -6.68
CA ALA A 75 0.21 -5.11 -7.84
C ALA A 75 -0.24 -6.57 -7.62
N LEU A 76 -1.20 -7.05 -8.41
CA LEU A 76 -1.57 -8.48 -8.45
C LEU A 76 -0.54 -9.27 -9.26
N VAL A 77 0.16 -10.20 -8.62
CA VAL A 77 1.11 -11.10 -9.29
C VAL A 77 0.37 -12.37 -9.71
N ILE A 78 0.26 -12.61 -11.02
CA ILE A 78 -0.35 -13.83 -11.57
C ILE A 78 0.77 -14.79 -12.00
N GLN A 79 0.84 -15.96 -11.37
CA GLN A 79 1.76 -17.02 -11.76
C GLN A 79 1.02 -18.35 -11.93
N THR A 80 1.56 -19.22 -12.79
CA THR A 80 1.13 -20.62 -12.84
C THR A 80 1.58 -21.34 -11.57
N ILE A 81 0.88 -22.40 -11.19
CA ILE A 81 1.22 -23.20 -10.00
C ILE A 81 2.66 -23.73 -10.08
N ASP A 82 3.09 -24.18 -11.26
CA ASP A 82 4.41 -24.76 -11.45
C ASP A 82 5.51 -23.71 -11.33
N ASN A 83 5.33 -22.54 -11.95
CA ASN A 83 6.29 -21.43 -11.82
C ASN A 83 6.40 -20.97 -10.38
N TYR A 84 5.28 -20.84 -9.68
CA TYR A 84 5.27 -20.48 -8.26
C TYR A 84 6.02 -21.51 -7.40
N ARG A 85 5.81 -22.81 -7.65
CA ARG A 85 6.51 -23.88 -6.93
C ARG A 85 8.01 -23.86 -7.21
N ASN A 86 8.40 -23.70 -8.46
CA ASN A 86 9.80 -23.66 -8.89
C ASN A 86 10.50 -22.44 -8.28
N GLU A 87 9.87 -21.27 -8.33
CA GLU A 87 10.45 -20.04 -7.77
C GLU A 87 10.59 -20.12 -6.25
N ARG A 88 9.59 -20.68 -5.56
CA ARG A 88 9.67 -20.92 -4.11
C ARG A 88 10.87 -21.83 -3.77
N LEU A 89 11.07 -22.92 -4.51
CA LEU A 89 12.20 -23.83 -4.28
C LEU A 89 13.54 -23.18 -4.62
N ARG A 90 13.59 -22.38 -5.70
CA ARG A 90 14.79 -21.62 -6.08
C ARG A 90 15.20 -20.64 -4.98
N LEU A 91 14.26 -19.89 -4.43
CA LEU A 91 14.50 -18.93 -3.35
C LEU A 91 14.91 -19.62 -2.04
N LEU A 92 14.24 -20.72 -1.67
CA LEU A 92 14.59 -21.48 -0.46
C LEU A 92 15.93 -22.22 -0.57
N GLY A 93 16.39 -22.50 -1.79
CA GLY A 93 17.69 -23.13 -2.06
C GLY A 93 18.86 -22.13 -2.17
N ASP A 94 18.59 -20.82 -2.11
CA ASP A 94 19.62 -19.79 -2.24
C ASP A 94 20.40 -19.62 -0.93
N ALA A 95 21.47 -20.40 -0.79
CA ALA A 95 22.39 -20.34 0.34
C ALA A 95 23.35 -19.13 0.32
N GLN A 96 23.36 -18.32 -0.74
CA GLN A 96 24.14 -17.08 -0.77
C GLN A 96 23.44 -15.97 0.03
N ASN A 97 22.10 -15.94 -0.03
CA ASN A 97 21.30 -14.89 0.60
C ASN A 97 20.50 -15.36 1.82
N TYR A 98 20.24 -16.66 1.95
CA TYR A 98 19.43 -17.21 3.05
C TYR A 98 20.15 -18.34 3.80
N GLU A 99 19.97 -18.36 5.11
CA GLU A 99 20.45 -19.42 5.99
C GLU A 99 19.26 -20.17 6.60
N LYS A 100 19.33 -21.51 6.61
CA LYS A 100 18.30 -22.33 7.23
C LYS A 100 18.47 -22.32 8.75
N LEU A 101 17.46 -21.83 9.45
CA LEU A 101 17.42 -21.85 10.91
C LEU A 101 17.12 -23.26 11.44
N GLN A 102 17.71 -23.60 12.59
CA GLN A 102 17.50 -24.87 13.28
C GLN A 102 16.13 -24.96 13.97
N GLU A 103 15.60 -23.81 14.39
CA GLU A 103 14.32 -23.68 15.09
C GLU A 103 13.59 -22.41 14.67
N ASP A 104 12.30 -22.33 14.97
CA ASP A 104 11.48 -21.14 14.71
C ASP A 104 11.81 -20.03 15.73
N PRO A 105 12.44 -18.91 15.31
CA PRO A 105 12.84 -17.85 16.23
C PRO A 105 11.66 -16.91 16.59
N THR A 106 10.46 -17.13 16.05
CA THR A 106 9.34 -16.18 16.13
C THR A 106 9.01 -15.77 17.56
N SER A 107 8.94 -16.73 18.48
CA SER A 107 8.62 -16.46 19.89
C SER A 107 9.70 -15.60 20.55
N PHE A 108 10.97 -15.94 20.34
CA PHE A 108 12.10 -15.17 20.87
C PHE A 108 12.14 -13.74 20.31
N LEU A 109 11.99 -13.59 18.99
CA LEU A 109 11.99 -12.28 18.34
C LEU A 109 10.85 -11.41 18.83
N LYS A 110 9.65 -11.98 19.00
CA LYS A 110 8.49 -11.26 19.56
C LYS A 110 8.80 -10.72 20.96
N SER A 111 9.29 -11.57 21.86
CA SER A 111 9.66 -11.15 23.22
C SER A 111 10.75 -10.07 23.21
N LYS A 112 11.76 -10.21 22.34
CA LYS A 112 12.83 -9.22 22.20
C LYS A 112 12.31 -7.87 21.70
N ILE A 113 11.46 -7.86 20.69
CA ILE A 113 10.82 -6.65 20.16
C ILE A 113 9.99 -5.97 21.25
N SER A 114 9.14 -6.71 21.96
CA SER A 114 8.33 -6.17 23.07
C SER A 114 9.21 -5.51 24.13
N SER A 115 10.28 -6.19 24.57
CA SER A 115 11.21 -5.63 25.56
C SER A 115 11.91 -4.36 25.07
N MET A 116 12.33 -4.31 23.81
CA MET A 116 12.95 -3.11 23.23
C MET A 116 11.97 -1.94 23.16
N VAL A 117 10.71 -2.20 22.81
CA VAL A 117 9.64 -1.19 22.79
C VAL A 117 9.36 -0.66 24.20
N GLU A 118 9.27 -1.53 25.20
CA GLU A 118 9.08 -1.14 26.61
C GLU A 118 10.23 -0.28 27.12
N GLN A 119 11.48 -0.65 26.84
CA GLN A 119 12.66 0.15 27.21
C GLN A 119 12.64 1.52 26.53
N ALA A 120 12.29 1.59 25.24
CA ALA A 120 12.18 2.85 24.52
C ALA A 120 11.08 3.77 25.09
N LEU A 121 9.96 3.18 25.54
CA LEU A 121 8.87 3.93 26.19
C LEU A 121 9.25 4.40 27.60
N ALA A 122 10.02 3.62 28.36
CA ALA A 122 10.47 3.97 29.70
C ALA A 122 11.55 5.07 29.74
N HIS A 123 12.18 5.36 28.61
CA HIS A 123 13.20 6.41 28.45
C HIS A 123 12.67 7.73 27.85
N ASN A 124 11.36 7.84 27.62
CA ASN A 124 10.63 9.10 27.37
C ASN A 124 10.02 9.66 28.66
#